data_AF-A0A356EGK3-F1
#
_entry.id   AF-A0A356EGK3-F1
#
_cell.length_a   1.000
_cell.length_b   1.000
_cell.length_c   1.000
_cell.angle_alpha   90.00
_cell.angle_beta   90.00
_cell.angle_gamma   90.00
#
_symmetry.space_group_name_H-M   'P 1'
#
loop_
_entity.id
_entity.type
_entity.pdbx_description
1 polymer ?
#
loop_
_entity_poly.entity_id
_entity_poly.type
_entity_poly.pdbx_seq_one_letter_code
_entity_poly.pdbx_strand_id
1 'polypeptide(L)'
;MRGIVKVVEKATGFFNNLLDMTARKEVEQRLEAQVQEKEVLIKEVYHRMKNGIASVESLLSMQLDKSTNNETRSALTDSIGRIRSMRLLYDKLLLDGQADVVSSRAYLANLVRAVSDLFPSQDYVVVHTELKDLKLPSKLAFTIGLIANELITNSYKYAFAGRARRLPEHPLHAPGTEPMPRCRR
;
A
#
# COMPACT_ATOMS: atom_id res chain seq x y z
N MET A 1 9.32 -62.34 -34.83
CA MET A 1 9.66 -61.78 -33.50
C MET A 1 9.95 -60.27 -33.52
N ARG A 2 10.80 -59.72 -34.41
CA ARG A 2 11.16 -58.27 -34.41
C ARG A 2 9.98 -57.28 -34.52
N GLY A 3 8.91 -57.63 -35.24
CA GLY A 3 7.73 -56.76 -35.39
C GLY A 3 6.91 -56.61 -34.12
N ILE A 4 6.77 -57.68 -33.33
CA ILE A 4 6.03 -57.68 -32.06
C ILE A 4 6.78 -56.83 -31.03
N VAL A 5 8.11 -56.94 -30.97
CA VAL A 5 8.94 -56.12 -30.07
C VAL A 5 8.77 -54.62 -30.34
N LYS A 6 8.79 -54.19 -31.61
CA LYS A 6 8.54 -52.78 -31.97
C LYS A 6 7.14 -52.27 -31.60
N VAL A 7 6.13 -53.13 -31.68
CA VAL A 7 4.75 -52.77 -31.30
C VAL A 7 4.64 -52.61 -29.78
N VAL A 8 5.26 -53.52 -29.02
CA VAL A 8 5.32 -53.44 -27.56
C VAL A 8 6.09 -52.20 -27.11
N GLU A 9 7.26 -51.89 -27.68
CA GLU A 9 8.02 -50.68 -27.35
C GLU A 9 7.22 -49.40 -27.61
N LYS A 10 6.55 -49.29 -28.77
CA LYS A 10 5.67 -48.16 -29.06
C LYS A 10 4.49 -48.04 -28.09
N ALA A 11 3.85 -49.15 -27.76
CA ALA A 11 2.73 -49.17 -26.81
C ALA A 11 3.18 -48.75 -25.40
N THR A 12 4.36 -49.20 -24.97
CA THR A 12 4.94 -48.88 -23.66
C THR A 12 5.33 -47.40 -23.60
N GLY A 13 5.95 -46.86 -24.65
CA GLY A 13 6.26 -45.43 -24.76
C GLY A 13 5.01 -44.54 -24.76
N PHE A 14 3.94 -44.96 -25.44
CA PHE A 14 2.66 -44.25 -25.44
C PHE A 14 1.99 -44.26 -24.05
N PHE A 15 1.98 -45.41 -23.37
CA PHE A 15 1.46 -45.52 -22.00
C PHE A 15 2.25 -44.65 -21.01
N ASN A 16 3.58 -44.63 -21.11
CA ASN A 16 4.42 -43.79 -20.25
C ASN A 16 4.14 -42.30 -20.45
N ASN A 17 3.98 -41.85 -21.71
CA ASN A 17 3.63 -40.46 -22.00
C ASN A 17 2.22 -40.09 -21.49
N LEU A 18 1.25 -41.00 -21.61
CA LEU A 18 -0.08 -40.78 -21.05
C LEU A 18 -0.06 -40.67 -19.52
N LEU A 19 0.70 -41.55 -18.85
CA LEU A 19 0.89 -41.49 -17.40
C LEU A 19 1.57 -40.18 -16.98
N ASP A 20 2.61 -39.75 -17.70
CA ASP A 20 3.33 -38.49 -17.43
C ASP A 20 2.42 -37.26 -17.63
N MET A 21 1.63 -37.21 -18.71
CA MET A 21 0.66 -36.14 -18.93
C MET A 21 -0.44 -36.10 -17.85
N THR A 22 -0.87 -37.26 -17.37
CA THR A 22 -1.90 -37.35 -16.32
C THR A 22 -1.35 -36.87 -14.98
N ALA A 23 -0.17 -37.34 -14.59
CA ALA A 23 0.52 -36.90 -13.38
C ALA A 23 0.82 -35.40 -13.40
N ARG A 24 1.24 -34.86 -14.55
CA ARG A 24 1.49 -33.42 -14.70
C ARG A 24 0.22 -32.58 -14.54
N LYS A 25 -0.90 -33.01 -15.14
CA LYS A 25 -2.19 -32.33 -14.98
C LYS A 25 -2.71 -32.35 -13.54
N GLU A 26 -2.53 -33.46 -12.82
CA GLU A 26 -2.93 -33.55 -11.41
C GLU A 26 -2.12 -32.59 -10.53
N VAL A 27 -0.81 -32.46 -10.77
CA VAL A 27 0.05 -31.50 -10.07
C VAL A 27 -0.36 -30.06 -10.37
N GLU A 28 -0.65 -29.75 -11.64
CA GLU A 28 -1.09 -28.42 -12.07
C GLU A 28 -2.42 -28.02 -11.42
N GLN A 29 -3.42 -28.92 -11.47
CA GLN A 29 -4.72 -28.70 -10.81
C GLN A 29 -4.57 -28.53 -9.29
N ARG A 30 -3.69 -29.30 -8.65
CA ARG A 30 -3.44 -29.20 -7.22
C ARG A 30 -2.76 -27.87 -6.86
N LEU A 31 -1.84 -27.40 -7.70
CA LEU A 31 -1.20 -26.10 -7.54
C LEU A 31 -2.20 -24.96 -7.71
N GLU A 32 -3.05 -25.00 -8.74
CA GLU A 32 -4.12 -24.02 -8.95
C GLU A 32 -5.09 -23.97 -7.77
N ALA A 33 -5.52 -25.13 -7.25
CA ALA A 33 -6.37 -25.22 -6.08
C ALA A 33 -5.70 -24.59 -4.83
N GLN A 34 -4.40 -24.84 -4.63
CA GLN A 34 -3.64 -24.22 -3.53
C GLN A 34 -3.49 -22.70 -3.68
N VAL A 35 -3.35 -22.21 -4.91
CA VAL A 35 -3.32 -20.77 -5.18
C VAL A 35 -4.67 -20.14 -4.86
N GLN A 36 -5.77 -20.73 -5.33
CA GLN A 36 -7.12 -20.24 -5.02
C GLN A 36 -7.43 -20.25 -3.52
N GLU A 37 -7.04 -21.31 -2.81
CA GLU A 37 -7.21 -21.39 -1.36
C GLU A 37 -6.47 -20.25 -0.65
N LYS A 38 -5.22 -19.97 -1.07
CA LYS A 38 -4.44 -18.85 -0.53
C LYS A 38 -5.09 -17.49 -0.82
N GLU A 39 -5.62 -17.28 -2.02
CA GLU A 39 -6.31 -16.03 -2.36
C GLU A 39 -7.55 -15.80 -1.49
N VAL A 40 -8.33 -16.85 -1.22
CA VAL A 40 -9.51 -16.79 -0.34
C VAL A 40 -9.10 -16.44 1.09
N LEU A 41 -8.06 -17.08 1.62
CA LEU A 41 -7.54 -16.78 2.96
C LEU A 41 -7.04 -15.34 3.09
N ILE A 42 -6.38 -14.83 2.04
CA ILE A 42 -5.91 -13.45 1.99
C ILE A 42 -7.09 -12.47 2.03
N LYS A 43 -8.14 -12.71 1.25
CA LYS A 43 -9.38 -11.90 1.28
C LYS A 43 -10.01 -11.87 2.66
N GLU A 44 -10.11 -13.03 3.32
CA GLU A 44 -10.67 -13.15 4.67
C GLU A 44 -9.88 -12.31 5.70
N VAL A 45 -8.54 -12.32 5.64
CA VAL A 45 -7.70 -11.48 6.50
C VAL A 45 -7.97 -10.00 6.28
N TYR A 46 -8.11 -9.55 5.02
CA TYR A 46 -8.41 -8.16 4.71
C TYR A 46 -9.78 -7.73 5.25
N HIS A 47 -10.79 -8.59 5.10
CA HIS A 47 -12.11 -8.34 5.67
C HIS A 47 -12.05 -8.22 7.20
N ARG A 48 -11.30 -9.09 7.88
CA ARG A 48 -11.11 -9.01 9.34
C ARG A 48 -10.35 -7.77 9.78
N MET A 49 -9.34 -7.32 9.01
CA MET A 49 -8.66 -6.07 9.29
C MET A 49 -9.59 -4.86 9.14
N LYS A 50 -10.40 -4.82 8.08
CA LYS A 50 -11.42 -3.78 7.90
C LYS A 50 -12.39 -3.73 9.08
N ASN A 51 -12.84 -4.90 9.52
CA ASN A 51 -13.72 -5.02 10.69
C ASN A 51 -13.02 -4.53 11.96
N GLY A 52 -11.76 -4.91 12.20
CA GLY A 52 -10.98 -4.46 13.35
C GLY A 52 -10.79 -2.93 13.37
N ILE A 53 -10.45 -2.34 12.23
CA ILE A 53 -10.33 -0.88 12.08
C ILE A 53 -11.68 -0.20 12.38
N ALA A 54 -12.78 -0.72 11.84
CA ALA A 54 -14.12 -0.19 12.10
C ALA A 54 -14.53 -0.31 13.58
N SER A 55 -14.15 -1.41 14.26
CA SER A 55 -14.39 -1.58 15.69
C SER A 55 -13.61 -0.55 16.53
N VAL A 56 -12.33 -0.32 16.21
CA VAL A 56 -11.53 0.71 16.89
C VAL A 56 -12.11 2.11 16.64
N GLU A 57 -12.52 2.41 15.40
CA GLU A 57 -13.18 3.67 15.05
C GLU A 57 -14.47 3.87 15.87
N SER A 58 -15.30 2.83 15.99
CA SER A 58 -16.54 2.86 16.77
C SER A 58 -16.26 3.11 18.25
N LEU A 59 -15.29 2.41 18.84
CA LEU A 59 -14.89 2.61 20.23
C LEU A 59 -14.42 4.04 20.49
N LEU A 60 -13.57 4.60 19.62
CA LEU A 60 -13.10 5.97 19.75
C LEU A 60 -14.24 6.99 19.59
N SER A 61 -15.18 6.72 18.70
CA SER A 61 -16.38 7.56 18.52
C SER A 61 -17.25 7.55 19.78
N MET A 62 -17.44 6.39 20.42
CA MET A 62 -18.14 6.32 21.71
C MET A 62 -17.43 7.09 22.82
N GLN A 63 -16.09 7.07 22.85
CA GLN A 63 -15.31 7.86 23.82
C GLN A 63 -15.40 9.36 23.54
N LEU A 64 -15.45 9.75 22.26
CA LEU A 64 -15.66 11.13 21.85
C LEU A 64 -17.01 11.64 22.35
N ASP A 65 -18.07 10.86 22.17
CA ASP A 65 -19.43 11.21 22.60
C ASP A 65 -19.54 11.39 24.13
N LYS A 66 -18.79 10.60 24.90
CA LYS A 66 -18.75 10.68 26.37
C LYS A 66 -17.85 11.78 26.91
N SER A 67 -16.97 12.35 26.08
CA SER A 67 -15.99 13.34 26.54
C SER A 67 -16.56 14.74 26.57
N THR A 68 -16.37 15.44 27.69
CA THR A 68 -16.78 16.84 27.91
C THR A 68 -15.62 17.82 27.78
N ASN A 69 -14.37 17.35 27.81
CA ASN A 69 -13.19 18.18 27.66
C ASN A 69 -12.88 18.43 26.17
N ASN A 70 -12.77 19.70 25.78
CA ASN A 70 -12.56 20.09 24.37
C ASN A 70 -11.22 19.63 23.79
N GLU A 71 -10.14 19.59 24.58
CA GLU A 71 -8.84 19.06 24.12
C GLU A 71 -8.92 17.57 23.80
N THR A 72 -9.54 16.79 24.69
CA THR A 72 -9.77 15.35 24.52
C THR A 72 -10.66 15.08 23.31
N ARG A 73 -11.73 15.86 23.12
CA ARG A 73 -12.62 15.75 21.96
C ARG A 73 -11.88 16.03 20.66
N SER A 74 -11.04 17.07 20.62
CA SER A 74 -10.20 17.38 19.45
C SER A 74 -9.23 16.24 19.15
N ALA A 75 -8.52 15.72 20.15
CA ALA A 75 -7.57 14.62 19.97
C ALA A 75 -8.24 13.32 19.47
N LEU A 76 -9.44 13.00 19.97
CA LEU A 76 -10.24 11.86 19.51
C LEU A 76 -10.76 12.04 18.08
N THR A 77 -11.23 13.24 17.74
CA THR A 77 -11.70 13.58 16.39
C THR A 77 -10.57 13.42 15.37
N ASP A 78 -9.38 13.93 15.68
CA ASP A 78 -8.19 13.74 14.84
C ASP A 78 -7.85 12.25 14.65
N SER A 79 -7.92 11.47 15.73
CA SER A 79 -7.60 10.05 15.71
C SER A 79 -8.57 9.26 14.84
N ILE A 80 -9.88 9.55 14.97
CA ILE A 80 -10.94 8.98 14.12
C ILE A 80 -10.72 9.37 12.66
N GLY A 81 -10.39 10.65 12.39
CA GLY A 81 -10.09 11.15 11.05
C GLY A 81 -8.95 10.38 10.37
N ARG A 82 -7.85 10.13 11.11
CA ARG A 82 -6.71 9.34 10.60
C ARG A 82 -7.09 7.90 10.30
N ILE A 83 -7.80 7.25 11.22
CA ILE A 83 -8.24 5.86 11.05
C ILE A 83 -9.14 5.74 9.83
N ARG A 84 -10.03 6.72 9.60
CA ARG A 84 -10.88 6.79 8.39
C ARG A 84 -10.05 6.97 7.12
N SER A 85 -9.11 7.92 7.10
CA SER A 85 -8.25 8.15 5.93
C SER A 85 -7.42 6.91 5.59
N MET A 86 -6.87 6.23 6.59
CA MET A 86 -6.19 4.95 6.43
C MET A 86 -7.14 3.90 5.85
N ARG A 87 -8.35 3.73 6.42
CA ARG A 87 -9.35 2.78 5.93
C ARG A 87 -9.70 3.03 4.46
N LEU A 88 -9.86 4.29 4.05
CA LEU A 88 -10.16 4.65 2.67
C LEU A 88 -9.00 4.33 1.72
N LEU A 89 -7.76 4.58 2.15
CA LEU A 89 -6.56 4.16 1.41
C LEU A 89 -6.47 2.63 1.30
N TYR A 90 -6.81 1.90 2.36
CA TYR A 90 -6.84 0.44 2.34
C TYR A 90 -7.94 -0.12 1.45
N ASP A 91 -9.15 0.40 1.56
CA ASP A 91 -10.28 0.04 0.69
C ASP A 91 -9.88 0.29 -0.78
N LYS A 92 -9.24 1.42 -1.13
CA LYS A 92 -8.75 1.69 -2.50
C LYS A 92 -7.66 0.73 -2.96
N LEU A 93 -6.71 0.36 -2.10
CA LEU A 93 -5.65 -0.58 -2.45
C LEU A 93 -6.15 -2.01 -2.64
N LEU A 94 -7.19 -2.40 -1.90
CA LEU A 94 -7.66 -3.79 -1.81
C LEU A 94 -8.87 -4.08 -2.69
N LEU A 95 -9.72 -3.08 -2.97
CA LEU A 95 -10.92 -3.24 -3.80
C LEU A 95 -10.64 -3.12 -5.31
N ASP A 96 -9.51 -2.54 -5.73
CA ASP A 96 -9.07 -2.58 -7.15
C ASP A 96 -8.55 -3.98 -7.57
N GLY A 97 -8.72 -4.98 -6.71
CA GLY A 97 -9.24 -6.27 -7.13
C GLY A 97 -8.27 -7.44 -7.10
N GLN A 98 -7.00 -7.27 -7.44
CA GLN A 98 -6.11 -8.43 -7.74
C GLN A 98 -4.61 -8.20 -7.46
N ALA A 99 -4.24 -7.07 -6.86
CA ALA A 99 -2.84 -6.70 -6.75
C ALA A 99 -2.17 -7.32 -5.50
N ASP A 100 -1.49 -8.45 -5.69
CA ASP A 100 -0.48 -8.95 -4.72
C ASP A 100 0.59 -7.89 -4.42
N VAL A 101 0.80 -6.97 -5.38
CA VAL A 101 1.81 -5.92 -5.35
C VAL A 101 1.26 -4.55 -5.73
N VAL A 102 1.62 -3.52 -4.96
CA VAL A 102 1.20 -2.12 -5.16
C VAL A 102 2.39 -1.24 -5.51
N SER A 103 2.14 -0.18 -6.28
CA SER A 103 3.13 0.89 -6.51
C SER A 103 3.34 1.67 -5.22
N SER A 104 4.55 1.62 -4.68
CA SER A 104 4.94 2.39 -3.48
C SER A 104 4.77 3.89 -3.72
N ARG A 105 5.08 4.38 -4.92
CA ARG A 105 4.97 5.79 -5.27
C ARG A 105 3.52 6.25 -5.24
N ALA A 106 2.64 5.55 -5.97
CA ALA A 106 1.23 5.93 -6.03
C ALA A 106 0.58 5.87 -4.64
N TYR A 107 0.88 4.80 -3.89
CA TYR A 107 0.34 4.62 -2.54
C TYR A 107 0.80 5.72 -1.57
N LEU A 108 2.11 5.95 -1.45
CA LEU A 108 2.66 6.91 -0.50
C LEU A 108 2.32 8.36 -0.88
N ALA A 109 2.25 8.69 -2.18
CA ALA A 109 1.81 10.01 -2.62
C ALA A 109 0.35 10.29 -2.22
N ASN A 110 -0.53 9.29 -2.37
CA ASN A 110 -1.93 9.41 -1.96
C ASN A 110 -2.06 9.50 -0.44
N LEU A 111 -1.27 8.72 0.32
CA LEU A 111 -1.22 8.80 1.77
C LEU A 111 -0.78 10.18 2.24
N VAL A 112 0.34 10.69 1.72
CA VAL A 112 0.85 12.02 2.07
C VAL A 112 -0.21 13.09 1.82
N ARG A 113 -0.89 13.06 0.67
CA ARG A 113 -1.97 14.00 0.35
C ARG A 113 -3.13 13.90 1.34
N ALA A 114 -3.66 12.69 1.53
CA ALA A 114 -4.80 12.46 2.41
C ALA A 114 -4.52 12.87 3.86
N VAL A 115 -3.30 12.68 4.35
CA VAL A 115 -2.89 13.13 5.69
C VAL A 115 -2.73 14.65 5.73
N SER A 116 -2.11 15.24 4.71
CA SER A 116 -1.94 16.70 4.61
C SER A 116 -3.28 17.45 4.58
N ASP A 117 -4.30 16.86 3.96
CA ASP A 117 -5.68 17.40 3.89
C ASP A 117 -6.40 17.43 5.25
N LEU A 118 -5.95 16.63 6.22
CA LEU A 118 -6.50 16.66 7.58
C LEU A 118 -5.99 17.83 8.43
N PHE A 119 -4.91 18.49 8.00
CA PHE A 119 -4.29 19.56 8.79
C PHE A 119 -4.54 20.92 8.13
N PRO A 120 -5.16 21.89 8.85
CA PRO A 120 -5.40 23.23 8.32
C PRO A 120 -4.11 24.06 8.12
N SER A 121 -2.94 23.52 8.48
CA SER A 121 -1.62 24.15 8.35
C SER A 121 -1.09 24.22 6.90
N GLN A 122 -1.90 23.89 5.89
CA GLN A 122 -1.47 23.80 4.49
C GLN A 122 -0.83 25.08 3.96
N ASP A 123 -1.24 26.25 4.47
CA ASP A 123 -0.74 27.55 3.99
C ASP A 123 0.74 27.82 4.33
N TYR A 124 1.36 27.03 5.22
CA TYR A 124 2.72 27.27 5.69
C TYR A 124 3.66 26.06 5.58
N VAL A 125 3.13 24.88 5.28
CA VAL A 125 3.91 23.64 5.21
C VAL A 125 3.93 23.16 3.77
N VAL A 126 5.08 23.34 3.12
CA VAL A 126 5.32 22.79 1.78
C VAL A 126 5.80 21.34 1.92
N VAL A 127 5.06 20.42 1.34
CA VAL A 127 5.41 18.99 1.34
C VAL A 127 6.10 18.62 0.03
N HIS A 128 7.36 18.21 0.13
CA HIS A 128 8.11 17.65 -0.99
C HIS A 128 8.14 16.12 -0.88
N THR A 129 7.91 15.44 -2.00
CA THR A 129 7.92 13.96 -2.06
C THR A 129 8.92 13.49 -3.11
N GLU A 130 9.91 12.72 -2.68
CA GLU A 130 10.86 12.03 -3.56
C GLU A 130 10.68 10.52 -3.40
N LEU A 131 9.81 9.96 -4.24
CA LEU A 131 9.39 8.57 -4.13
C LEU A 131 9.90 7.76 -5.32
N LYS A 132 10.75 6.78 -5.05
CA LYS A 132 11.04 5.72 -6.01
C LYS A 132 9.84 4.78 -6.11
N ASP A 133 9.51 4.37 -7.33
CA ASP A 133 8.42 3.43 -7.54
C ASP A 133 8.92 1.99 -7.44
N LEU A 134 8.47 1.30 -6.41
CA LEU A 134 8.76 -0.11 -6.12
C LEU A 134 7.43 -0.85 -6.09
N LYS A 135 7.40 -2.05 -6.67
CA LYS A 135 6.27 -2.96 -6.51
C LYS A 135 6.42 -3.67 -5.16
N LEU A 136 5.60 -3.25 -4.19
CA LEU A 136 5.62 -3.78 -2.84
C LEU A 136 4.47 -4.75 -2.63
N PRO A 137 4.68 -5.88 -1.94
CA PRO A 137 3.58 -6.71 -1.48
C PRO A 137 2.59 -5.86 -0.68
N SER A 138 1.29 -6.03 -0.90
CA SER A 138 0.25 -5.19 -0.30
C SER A 138 0.33 -5.13 1.24
N LYS A 139 0.71 -6.25 1.88
CA LYS A 139 0.97 -6.31 3.33
C LYS A 139 2.16 -5.43 3.77
N LEU A 140 3.24 -5.39 3.00
CA LEU A 140 4.39 -4.56 3.31
C LEU A 140 4.08 -3.09 3.09
N ALA A 141 3.38 -2.76 2.00
CA ALA A 141 2.91 -1.40 1.73
C ALA A 141 2.00 -0.90 2.87
N PHE A 142 1.11 -1.75 3.38
CA PHE A 142 0.29 -1.45 4.56
C PHE A 142 1.14 -1.05 5.77
N THR A 143 2.13 -1.87 6.14
CA THR A 143 2.99 -1.58 7.29
C THR A 143 3.77 -0.28 7.11
N ILE A 144 4.31 -0.04 5.92
CA ILE A 144 5.02 1.20 5.58
C ILE A 144 4.06 2.39 5.66
N GLY A 145 2.82 2.24 5.20
CA GLY A 145 1.80 3.28 5.25
C GLY A 145 1.43 3.69 6.67
N LEU A 146 1.33 2.75 7.61
CA LEU A 146 1.14 3.07 9.03
C LEU A 146 2.32 3.88 9.59
N ILE A 147 3.55 3.42 9.35
CA ILE A 147 4.75 4.11 9.83
C ILE A 147 4.82 5.52 9.24
N ALA A 148 4.65 5.65 7.92
CA ALA A 148 4.65 6.93 7.23
C ALA A 148 3.54 7.85 7.76
N ASN A 149 2.34 7.33 7.98
CA ASN A 149 1.25 8.11 8.56
C ASN A 149 1.67 8.72 9.89
N GLU A 150 2.15 7.91 10.84
CA GLU A 150 2.53 8.40 12.17
C GLU A 150 3.65 9.45 12.10
N LEU A 151 4.63 9.25 11.22
CA LEU A 151 5.74 10.21 11.04
C LEU A 151 5.25 11.54 10.45
N ILE A 152 4.46 11.51 9.37
CA ILE A 152 3.90 12.71 8.72
C ILE A 152 3.03 13.46 9.71
N THR A 153 2.16 12.69 10.37
CA THR A 153 1.24 13.16 11.38
C THR A 153 1.93 13.85 12.55
N ASN A 154 2.98 13.23 13.11
CA ASN A 154 3.74 13.80 14.21
C ASN A 154 4.50 15.05 13.75
N SER A 155 4.95 15.08 12.50
CA SER A 155 5.57 16.27 11.91
C SER A 155 4.58 17.45 11.90
N TYR A 156 3.35 17.24 11.42
CA TYR A 156 2.32 18.28 11.44
C TYR A 156 1.95 18.74 12.86
N LYS A 157 1.79 17.80 13.80
CA LYS A 157 1.36 18.14 15.17
C LYS A 157 2.44 18.83 15.99
N TYR A 158 3.69 18.39 15.88
CA TYR A 158 4.72 18.77 16.85
C TYR A 158 5.89 19.55 16.23
N ALA A 159 6.26 19.31 14.97
CA ALA A 159 7.44 19.94 14.38
C ALA A 159 7.24 21.43 14.05
N PHE A 160 5.98 21.86 13.92
CA PHE A 160 5.61 23.24 13.57
C PHE A 160 4.82 23.96 14.67
N ALA A 161 4.59 23.32 15.82
CA ALA A 161 3.96 23.95 16.97
C ALA A 161 4.81 25.15 17.44
N GLY A 162 4.23 26.36 17.42
CA GLY A 162 4.90 27.60 17.83
C GLY A 162 5.66 28.34 16.72
N ARG A 163 5.75 27.81 15.50
CA ARG A 163 6.32 28.53 14.35
C ARG A 163 5.24 29.32 13.62
N ALA A 164 4.76 30.39 14.26
CA ALA A 164 3.99 31.41 13.56
C ALA A 164 4.92 32.18 12.61
N ARG A 165 4.52 32.27 11.33
CA ARG A 165 4.85 33.37 10.42
C ARG A 165 6.34 33.49 10.03
N ARG A 166 6.77 32.72 9.04
CA ARG A 166 7.68 33.25 8.01
C ARG A 166 7.01 33.10 6.66
N LEU A 167 6.61 34.23 6.09
CA LEU A 167 6.37 34.32 4.64
C LEU A 167 7.66 33.85 3.93
N PRO A 168 7.57 33.10 2.82
CA PRO A 168 8.76 32.70 2.08
C PRO A 168 9.36 33.91 1.36
N GLU A 169 10.16 34.71 2.06
CA GLU A 169 11.10 35.66 1.45
C GLU A 169 12.38 34.94 1.03
N HIS A 170 12.28 34.01 0.07
CA HIS A 170 13.31 33.76 -0.94
C HIS A 170 12.97 32.49 -1.72
N PRO A 171 13.01 32.51 -3.07
CA PRO A 171 13.17 31.28 -3.82
C PRO A 171 14.54 30.69 -3.48
N LEU A 172 14.55 29.45 -3.00
CA LEU A 172 15.75 28.62 -2.92
C LEU A 172 16.35 28.55 -4.33
N HIS A 173 17.49 29.23 -4.52
CA HIS A 173 18.30 29.07 -5.71
C HIS A 173 18.83 27.63 -5.73
N ALA A 174 18.44 26.86 -6.76
CA ALA A 174 19.06 25.58 -7.05
C ALA A 174 20.52 25.81 -7.47
N PRO A 175 21.52 25.14 -6.86
CA PRO A 175 22.89 25.22 -7.34
C PRO A 175 23.05 24.29 -8.54
N GLY A 176 23.22 24.86 -9.73
CA GLY A 176 23.64 24.09 -10.91
C GLY A 176 23.02 24.51 -12.23
N THR A 177 23.27 25.74 -12.68
CA THR A 177 23.36 26.04 -14.12
C THR A 177 24.43 27.12 -14.32
N GLU A 178 25.69 26.70 -14.50
CA GLU A 178 26.70 27.58 -15.08
C GLU A 178 26.29 27.88 -16.54
N PRO A 179 26.23 29.15 -16.98
CA PRO A 179 26.11 29.44 -18.39
C PRO A 179 27.47 29.25 -19.06
N MET A 180 27.52 28.30 -20.00
CA MET A 180 28.62 28.14 -20.98
C MET A 180 29.01 29.50 -21.60
N PRO A 181 30.32 29.76 -21.82
CA PRO A 181 30.77 31.01 -22.41
C PRO A 181 30.36 31.09 -23.88
N ARG A 182 29.71 32.19 -24.27
CA ARG A 182 29.42 32.49 -25.67
C ARG A 182 30.74 32.67 -26.41
N CYS A 183 30.97 31.81 -27.40
CA CYS A 183 32.08 31.92 -28.34
C CYS A 183 31.58 32.61 -29.64
N ARG A 184 32.36 33.62 -30.09
CA ARG A 184 32.40 34.29 -31.41
C ARG A 184 31.27 35.29 -31.73
N ARG A 185 31.54 36.44 -32.36
CA ARG A 185 32.64 36.89 -33.23
C ARG A 185 33.15 38.26 -32.82
#